data_AF-A0A392UDY1-F1
#
_entry.id   AF-A0A392UDY1-F1
#
_cell.length_a   1.000
_cell.length_b   1.000
_cell.length_c   1.000
_cell.angle_alpha   90.00
_cell.angle_beta   90.00
_cell.angle_gamma   90.00
#
_symmetry.space_group_name_H-M   'P 1'
#
loop_
_entity.id
_entity.type
_entity.pdbx_description
1 polymer ?
#
loop_
_entity_poly.entity_id
_entity_poly.type
_entity_poly.pdbx_seq_one_letter_code
_entity_poly.pdbx_strand_id
1 'polypeptide(L)' 'MFMMFASLNLEGRVKVEELPVVCEFPDVFPDDIYDVPPKREVEFTIDLVPGTSPISMAPYRMSASELNELKKQ' A
#
# COMPACT_ATOMS: atom_id res chain seq x y z
N MET A 1 -3.84 12.17 -5.02
CA MET A 1 -2.53 12.02 -5.70
C MET A 1 -2.21 10.55 -5.94
N PHE A 2 -2.03 9.72 -4.90
CA PHE A 2 -1.68 8.29 -5.03
C PHE A 2 -2.69 7.46 -5.86
N MET A 3 -3.99 7.69 -5.66
CA MET A 3 -5.06 7.03 -6.43
C MET A 3 -5.00 7.33 -7.94
N MET A 4 -4.55 8.53 -8.35
CA MET A 4 -4.41 8.87 -9.76
C MET A 4 -3.30 8.03 -10.42
N PHE A 5 -2.17 7.84 -9.74
CA PHE A 5 -1.10 6.97 -10.24
C PHE A 5 -1.54 5.52 -10.35
N ALA A 6 -2.26 5.00 -9.35
CA ALA A 6 -2.79 3.63 -9.39
C ALA A 6 -3.79 3.44 -10.55
N SER A 7 -4.65 4.43 -10.81
CA SER A 7 -5.56 4.42 -11.96
C SER A 7 -4.83 4.47 -13.32
N LEU A 8 -3.75 5.25 -13.44
CA LEU A 8 -2.94 5.33 -14.67
C LEU A 8 -2.20 4.00 -14.97
N ASN A 9 -1.73 3.32 -13.92
CA ASN A 9 -1.15 1.96 -14.02
C ASN A 9 -2.19 0.93 -14.48
N LEU A 10 -3.39 0.99 -13.92
CA LEU A 10 -4.48 0.06 -14.23
C LEU A 10 -4.98 0.22 -15.68
N GLU A 11 -5.01 1.46 -16.20
CA GLU A 11 -5.46 1.75 -17.57
C GLU A 11 -4.40 1.42 -18.65
N GLY A 12 -3.21 0.95 -18.26
CA GLY A 12 -2.20 0.34 -19.15
C GLY A 12 -1.60 1.25 -20.23
N ARG A 13 -1.80 2.57 -20.15
CA ARG A 13 -1.49 3.49 -21.27
C ARG A 13 -0.29 4.42 -21.05
N VAL A 14 0.24 4.53 -19.84
CA VAL A 14 1.41 5.40 -19.58
C VAL A 14 2.35 4.67 -18.64
N LYS A 15 3.62 4.52 -19.05
CA LYS A 15 4.66 4.03 -18.15
C LYS A 15 4.85 5.06 -17.04
N VAL A 16 4.72 4.64 -15.79
CA VAL A 16 4.81 5.51 -14.61
C VAL A 16 6.13 6.27 -14.57
N GLU A 17 7.19 5.62 -15.05
CA GLU A 17 8.54 6.15 -15.23
C GLU A 17 8.61 7.42 -16.12
N GLU A 18 7.61 7.66 -16.97
CA GLU A 18 7.57 8.81 -17.89
C GLU A 18 6.75 9.98 -17.33
N LEU A 19 6.09 9.80 -16.18
CA LEU A 19 5.34 10.87 -15.53
C LEU A 19 6.34 11.86 -14.90
N PRO A 20 6.27 13.17 -15.24
CA PRO A 20 7.24 14.16 -14.74
C PRO A 20 7.38 14.15 -13.22
N VAL A 21 6.25 14.00 -12.53
CA VAL A 21 6.16 13.88 -11.08
C VAL A 21 6.84 12.61 -10.52
N VAL A 22 6.92 11.51 -11.25
CA VAL A 22 7.64 10.31 -10.78
C VAL A 22 9.15 10.53 -10.94
N CYS A 23 9.56 11.13 -12.08
CA CYS A 23 10.95 11.49 -12.33
C CYS A 23 11.48 12.55 -11.34
N GLU A 24 10.60 13.43 -10.83
CA GLU A 24 10.93 14.45 -9.83
C GLU A 24 11.11 13.87 -8.41
N PHE A 25 10.54 12.69 -8.12
CA PHE A 25 10.57 12.06 -6.80
C PHE A 25 11.06 10.60 -6.85
N PRO A 26 12.30 10.34 -7.32
CA PRO A 26 12.84 8.98 -7.45
C PRO A 26 12.96 8.24 -6.11
N ASP A 27 13.16 8.97 -5.01
CA ASP A 27 13.25 8.39 -3.66
C ASP A 27 11.91 7.89 -3.11
N VAL A 28 10.79 8.40 -3.64
CA VAL A 28 9.43 8.06 -3.20
C VAL A 28 8.85 6.90 -3.99
N PHE A 29 9.32 6.73 -5.23
CA PHE A 29 8.90 5.67 -6.15
C PHE A 29 10.12 4.86 -6.63
N PRO A 30 10.84 4.17 -5.72
CA PRO A 30 11.95 3.30 -6.11
C PRO A 30 11.44 2.12 -6.94
N ASP A 31 12.23 1.70 -7.94
CA ASP A 31 11.94 0.51 -8.76
C ASP A 31 11.86 -0.77 -7.91
N ASP A 32 12.56 -0.78 -6.77
CA ASP A 32 12.57 -1.84 -5.78
C ASP A 32 11.62 -1.49 -4.62
N ILE A 33 10.44 -2.12 -4.57
CA ILE A 33 9.56 -2.04 -3.39
C ILE A 33 10.04 -3.05 -2.35
N TYR A 34 10.52 -2.55 -1.21
CA TYR A 34 10.81 -3.41 -0.07
C TYR A 34 9.51 -3.79 0.64
N ASP A 35 9.28 -5.09 0.85
CA ASP A 35 8.13 -5.68 1.59
C ASP A 35 8.01 -5.18 3.04
N VAL A 36 9.08 -4.57 3.54
CA VAL A 36 9.16 -3.99 4.88
C VAL A 36 8.94 -2.49 4.76
N PRO A 37 8.05 -1.88 5.58
CA PRO A 37 7.92 -0.44 5.63
C PRO A 37 9.31 0.20 5.76
N PRO A 38 9.60 1.28 5.00
CA PRO A 38 10.84 2.01 5.15
C PRO A 38 11.10 2.31 6.62
N LYS A 39 12.38 2.25 7.05
CA LYS A 39 12.74 2.63 8.41
C LYS A 39 12.22 4.05 8.66
N ARG A 40 11.21 4.17 9.50
CA ARG A 40 10.66 5.47 9.89
C ARG A 40 11.55 6.02 10.99
N GLU A 41 11.84 7.32 10.95
CA GLU A 41 12.63 7.99 11.99
C GLU A 41 11.94 7.96 13.36
N VAL A 42 10.62 7.76 13.37
CA VAL A 42 9.78 7.76 14.57
C VAL A 42 9.08 6.41 14.70
N GLU A 43 9.08 5.87 15.92
CA GLU A 43 8.30 4.70 16.29
C GLU A 43 6.82 5.08 16.44
N PHE A 44 5.94 4.36 15.75
CA PHE A 44 4.51 4.60 15.82
C PHE A 44 3.90 3.78 16.95
N THR A 45 3.21 4.46 17.86
CA THR A 45 2.43 3.85 18.94
C THR A 45 0.93 4.00 18.64
N ILE A 46 0.14 3.00 19.00
CA ILE A 46 -1.32 3.06 18.90
C ILE A 46 -1.86 3.29 20.30
N ASP A 47 -2.31 4.52 20.57
CA ASP A 47 -2.93 4.85 21.84
C ASP A 47 -4.37 4.32 21.89
N LEU A 48 -4.66 3.53 22.91
CA LEU A 48 -5.99 3.00 23.15
C LEU A 48 -6.69 3.77 24.27
N VAL A 49 -8.00 3.92 24.17
CA VAL A 49 -8.81 4.45 25.27
C VAL A 49 -8.71 3.49 26.46
N PRO A 50 -8.50 3.98 27.70
CA PRO A 50 -8.46 3.12 28.88
C PRO A 50 -9.70 2.23 28.98
N GLY A 51 -9.49 0.91 29.18
CA GLY A 51 -10.57 -0.08 29.19
C GLY A 51 -10.83 -0.78 27.86
N THR A 52 -10.11 -0.43 26.79
CA THR A 52 -10.17 -1.17 25.51
C THR A 52 -9.59 -2.59 25.69
N SER A 53 -10.40 -3.61 25.39
CA SER A 53 -9.98 -5.00 25.33
C SER A 53 -9.62 -5.42 23.90
N PRO A 54 -8.71 -6.39 23.70
CA PRO A 54 -8.47 -6.96 22.38
C PRO A 54 -9.75 -7.51 21.75
N ILE A 55 -9.93 -7.29 20.45
CA ILE A 55 -11.04 -7.83 19.68
C ILE A 55 -10.51 -8.96 18.80
N SER A 56 -11.22 -10.09 18.79
CA SER A 56 -10.96 -11.21 17.88
C SER A 56 -12.24 -11.54 17.14
N MET A 57 -12.20 -11.46 15.81
CA MET A 57 -13.31 -11.77 14.93
C MET A 57 -12.85 -12.77 13.88
N ALA A 58 -13.75 -13.68 13.47
CA ALA A 58 -13.45 -14.60 12.39
C ALA A 58 -13.18 -13.81 11.08
N PRO A 59 -12.15 -14.20 10.28
CA PRO A 59 -11.91 -13.58 9.00
C PRO A 59 -13.11 -13.71 8.06
N TYR A 60 -13.28 -12.74 7.15
CA TYR A 60 -14.29 -12.82 6.09
C TYR A 60 -14.02 -14.03 5.18
N ARG A 61 -15.09 -14.69 4.73
CA ARG A 61 -14.98 -15.82 3.79
C ARG A 61 -14.79 -15.29 2.37
N MET A 62 -13.54 -15.20 1.95
CA MET A 62 -13.17 -14.85 0.57
C MET A 62 -13.18 -16.07 -0.34
N SER A 63 -13.60 -15.87 -1.59
CA SER A 63 -13.45 -16.84 -2.67
C SER A 63 -11.99 -17.01 -3.10
N ALA A 64 -11.69 -18.06 -3.86
CA ALA A 64 -10.34 -18.31 -4.37
C ALA A 64 -9.83 -17.17 -5.29
N SER A 65 -10.72 -16.55 -6.08
CA SER A 65 -10.38 -15.42 -6.93
C SER A 65 -10.03 -14.18 -6.11
N GLU A 66 -10.80 -13.85 -5.08
CA GLU A 66 -10.51 -12.70 -4.20
C GLU A 66 -9.18 -12.88 -3.46
N LEU A 67 -8.90 -14.09 -2.97
CA LEU A 67 -7.61 -14.42 -2.36
C LEU A 67 -6.43 -14.32 -3.33
N ASN A 68 -6.64 -14.68 -4.60
CA ASN A 68 -5.62 -14.54 -5.63
C ASN A 68 -5.36 -13.07 -5.97
N GLU A 69 -6.38 -12.22 -6.01
CA GLU A 69 -6.17 -10.78 -6.21
C GLU A 69 -5.51 -10.12 -5.00
N LEU A 70 -5.91 -10.49 -3.78
CA LEU A 70 -5.31 -9.95 -2.54
C LEU A 70 -3.81 -10.26 -2.43
N LYS A 71 -3.37 -11.41 -2.95
CA LYS A 71 -1.94 -11.79 -2.96
C LYS A 71 -1.08 -11.02 -3.97
N LYS A 72 -1.69 -10.31 -4.92
CA LYS A 72 -0.96 -9.48 -5.90
C LYS A 72 -0.71 -8.06 -5.38
N GLN A 73 -1.41 -7.64 -4.33
CA GLN A 73 -1.20 -6.37 -3.65
C GLN A 73 0.09 -6.41 -2.84
#